data_AF-A0A7V1Y3M8-F1
#
_entry.id   AF-A0A7V1Y3M8-F1
#
_cell.length_a   1.000
_cell.length_b   1.000
_cell.length_c   1.000
_cell.angle_alpha   90.00
_cell.angle_beta   90.00
_cell.angle_gamma   90.00
#
_symmetry.space_group_name_H-M   'P 1'
#
loop_
_entity.id
_entity.type
_entity.pdbx_description
1 polymer ?
#
loop_
_entity_poly.entity_id
_entity_poly.type
_entity_poly.pdbx_seq_one_letter_code
_entity_poly.pdbx_strand_id
1 'polypeptide(L)'
;MNTPIKPYVRLAAVVILALTLIPFVEPAVARADEGNWLDAMVNAVVSARGDETTGEAARFEPYLTQLKVVRMALRKGDEAGTYAGMNRFMDMLETRAHGIPAIVADWLFDYCYLVTPAKYHDISRHHQKV
;
A
#
# COMPACT_ATOMS: atom_id res chain seq x y z
N MET A 1 -41.63 -62.20 5.64
CA MET A 1 -40.63 -61.91 6.69
C MET A 1 -40.06 -60.54 6.41
N ASN A 2 -40.61 -59.50 7.05
CA ASN A 2 -40.18 -58.11 6.90
C ASN A 2 -39.20 -57.76 8.02
N THR A 3 -37.97 -57.39 7.68
CA THR A 3 -37.01 -56.84 8.63
C THR A 3 -37.25 -55.34 8.85
N PRO A 4 -37.31 -54.84 10.09
CA PRO A 4 -37.51 -53.42 10.35
C PRO A 4 -36.23 -52.62 10.07
N ILE A 5 -36.33 -51.62 9.20
CA ILE A 5 -35.26 -50.66 8.90
C ILE A 5 -35.09 -49.75 10.13
N LYS A 6 -33.88 -49.70 10.69
CA LYS A 6 -33.55 -48.95 11.90
C LYS A 6 -33.68 -47.43 11.69
N PRO A 7 -34.21 -46.68 12.69
CA PRO A 7 -34.55 -45.25 12.57
C PRO A 7 -33.36 -44.32 12.29
N TYR A 8 -32.14 -44.79 12.55
CA TYR A 8 -30.90 -44.02 12.37
C TYR A 8 -30.56 -43.73 10.90
N VAL A 9 -31.09 -44.51 9.95
CA VAL A 9 -30.81 -44.34 8.51
C VAL A 9 -31.53 -43.11 7.93
N ARG A 10 -32.66 -42.70 8.51
CA ARG A 10 -33.42 -41.51 8.07
C ARG A 10 -32.82 -40.20 8.56
N LEU A 11 -32.16 -40.21 9.71
CA LEU A 11 -31.54 -39.01 10.30
C LEU A 11 -30.21 -38.64 9.62
N ALA A 12 -29.46 -39.63 9.12
CA ALA A 12 -28.18 -39.39 8.45
C ALA A 12 -28.31 -38.68 7.09
N ALA A 13 -29.44 -38.86 6.38
CA ALA A 13 -29.62 -38.29 5.04
C ALA A 13 -29.97 -36.78 5.05
N VAL A 14 -30.50 -36.25 6.14
CA VAL A 14 -30.93 -34.83 6.21
C VAL A 14 -29.77 -33.89 6.55
N VAL A 15 -28.74 -34.38 7.25
CA VAL A 15 -27.61 -33.54 7.70
C VAL A 15 -26.60 -33.26 6.58
N ILE A 16 -26.52 -34.11 5.54
CA ILE A 16 -25.53 -33.98 4.46
C ILE A 16 -25.97 -32.99 3.37
N LEU A 17 -27.28 -32.70 3.23
CA LEU A 17 -27.77 -31.80 2.17
C LEU A 17 -27.65 -30.30 2.54
N ALA A 18 -27.40 -29.95 3.79
CA ALA A 18 -27.37 -28.56 4.26
C ALA A 18 -26.00 -27.85 4.16
N LEU A 19 -24.97 -28.51 3.60
CA LEU A 19 -23.58 -28.02 3.67
C LEU A 19 -22.95 -27.62 2.32
N THR A 20 -23.76 -27.29 1.29
CA THR A 20 -23.25 -27.00 -0.07
C THR A 20 -23.67 -25.64 -0.64
N LEU A 21 -24.06 -24.68 0.21
CA LEU A 21 -24.23 -23.28 -0.19
C LEU A 21 -23.28 -22.40 0.60
N ILE A 22 -21.98 -22.69 0.52
CA ILE A 22 -20.97 -21.64 0.75
C ILE A 22 -20.90 -20.90 -0.58
N PRO A 23 -21.44 -19.67 -0.69
CA PRO A 23 -21.16 -18.86 -1.87
C PRO A 23 -19.64 -18.80 -1.98
N PHE A 24 -19.13 -19.21 -3.15
CA PHE A 24 -17.75 -19.02 -3.53
C PHE A 24 -17.50 -17.51 -3.46
N VAL A 25 -17.04 -17.04 -2.31
CA VAL A 25 -16.53 -15.69 -2.14
C VAL A 25 -15.26 -15.73 -2.98
N GLU A 26 -15.37 -15.29 -4.24
CA GLU A 26 -14.18 -14.94 -5.00
C GLU A 26 -13.34 -14.09 -4.06
N PRO A 27 -12.07 -14.44 -3.80
CA PRO A 27 -11.20 -13.51 -3.09
C PRO A 27 -11.22 -12.27 -3.98
N ALA A 28 -11.95 -11.24 -3.55
CA ALA A 28 -11.82 -9.92 -4.10
C ALA A 28 -10.32 -9.66 -3.96
N VAL A 29 -9.60 -9.74 -5.07
CA VAL A 29 -8.23 -9.30 -5.13
C VAL A 29 -8.36 -7.85 -4.72
N ALA A 30 -8.04 -7.58 -3.47
CA ALA A 30 -8.04 -6.25 -2.93
C ALA A 30 -7.01 -5.53 -3.80
N ARG A 31 -7.50 -4.83 -4.83
CA ARG A 31 -6.80 -3.66 -5.34
C ARG A 31 -6.71 -2.79 -4.10
N ALA A 32 -5.60 -2.92 -3.38
CA ALA A 32 -5.22 -1.97 -2.34
C ALA A 32 -5.49 -0.62 -2.98
N ASP A 33 -6.50 0.07 -2.46
CA ASP A 33 -7.10 1.24 -3.07
C ASP A 33 -5.98 2.12 -3.63
N GLU A 34 -5.82 2.12 -4.96
CA GLU A 34 -4.59 2.57 -5.61
C GLU A 34 -4.31 4.05 -5.35
N GLY A 35 -5.30 4.80 -4.84
CA GLY A 35 -5.17 6.17 -4.34
C GLY A 35 -4.83 6.28 -2.84
N ASN A 36 -5.23 5.32 -2.01
CA ASN A 36 -5.11 5.40 -0.55
C ASN A 36 -3.65 5.49 -0.07
N TRP A 37 -2.75 4.69 -0.67
CA TRP A 37 -1.35 4.74 -0.29
C TRP A 37 -0.66 6.05 -0.67
N LEU A 38 -1.01 6.62 -1.82
CA LEU A 38 -0.42 7.88 -2.27
C LEU A 38 -0.94 9.05 -1.44
N ASP A 39 -2.21 9.02 -1.04
CA ASP A 39 -2.77 10.01 -0.13
C ASP A 39 -2.14 9.90 1.26
N ALA A 40 -1.87 8.70 1.77
CA ALA A 40 -1.08 8.49 2.99
C ALA A 40 0.32 9.11 2.88
N MET A 41 1.03 8.92 1.76
CA MET A 41 2.32 9.56 1.52
C MET A 41 2.25 11.09 1.48
N VAL A 42 1.23 11.65 0.80
CA VAL A 42 1.04 13.10 0.77
C VAL A 42 0.79 13.65 2.17
N ASN A 43 -0.05 12.98 2.96
CA ASN A 43 -0.33 13.38 4.33
C ASN A 43 0.90 13.29 5.23
N ALA A 44 1.75 12.28 5.06
CA ALA A 44 3.02 12.17 5.78
C ALA A 44 3.95 13.37 5.50
N VAL A 45 4.09 13.75 4.22
CA VAL A 45 4.90 14.92 3.82
C VAL A 45 4.32 16.24 4.36
N VAL A 46 2.99 16.40 4.33
CA VAL A 46 2.31 17.57 4.91
C VAL A 46 2.49 17.63 6.43
N SER A 47 2.38 16.48 7.11
CA SER A 47 2.59 16.39 8.56
C SER A 47 4.03 16.76 8.93
N ALA A 48 5.01 16.23 8.20
CA ALA A 48 6.42 16.55 8.40
C ALA A 48 6.68 18.06 8.24
N ARG A 49 6.09 18.70 7.24
CA ARG A 49 6.20 20.16 7.07
C ARG A 49 5.71 20.95 8.29
N GLY A 50 4.65 20.47 8.95
CA GLY A 50 4.05 21.13 10.11
C GLY A 50 4.78 20.89 11.43
N ASP A 51 5.79 20.02 11.44
CA ASP A 51 6.56 19.67 12.62
C ASP A 51 7.61 20.75 12.93
N GLU A 52 7.65 21.21 14.18
CA GLU A 52 8.55 22.26 14.67
C GLU A 52 10.04 21.88 14.54
N THR A 53 10.36 20.59 14.47
CA THR A 53 11.73 20.07 14.28
C THR A 53 12.28 20.30 12.88
N THR A 54 11.44 20.75 11.95
CA THR A 54 11.73 20.75 10.54
C THR A 54 12.55 21.95 10.06
N GLY A 55 12.57 23.02 10.86
CA GLY A 55 13.34 24.24 10.61
C GLY A 55 12.81 25.08 9.43
N GLU A 56 12.95 26.40 9.51
CA GLU A 56 12.37 27.34 8.53
C GLU A 56 12.93 27.21 7.11
N ALA A 57 14.10 26.59 6.94
CA ALA A 57 14.77 26.45 5.65
C ALA A 57 14.31 25.24 4.83
N ALA A 58 13.61 24.29 5.44
CA ALA A 58 13.21 23.04 4.78
C ALA A 58 12.08 23.27 3.77
N ARG A 59 12.26 22.78 2.53
CA ARG A 59 11.30 22.98 1.44
C ARG A 59 10.62 21.67 1.06
N PHE A 60 9.36 21.51 1.45
CA PHE A 60 8.55 20.31 1.16
C PHE A 60 7.78 20.40 -0.15
N GLU A 61 7.59 21.60 -0.69
CA GLU A 61 6.88 21.83 -1.96
C GLU A 61 7.41 21.00 -3.14
N PRO A 62 8.74 20.81 -3.32
CA PRO A 62 9.27 19.93 -4.37
C PRO A 62 8.82 18.48 -4.20
N TYR A 63 8.80 17.97 -2.96
CA TYR A 63 8.36 16.61 -2.64
C TYR A 63 6.87 16.41 -2.93
N LEU A 64 6.03 17.36 -2.51
CA LEU A 64 4.60 17.35 -2.83
C LEU A 64 4.33 17.47 -4.33
N THR A 65 5.15 18.24 -5.04
CA THR A 65 5.07 18.36 -6.50
C THR A 65 5.42 17.04 -7.19
N GLN A 66 6.45 16.35 -6.71
CA GLN A 66 6.79 15.02 -7.21
C GLN A 66 5.66 14.01 -6.98
N LEU A 67 5.02 14.01 -5.80
CA LEU A 67 3.86 13.14 -5.53
C LEU A 67 2.65 13.47 -6.42
N LYS A 68 2.47 14.72 -6.87
CA LYS A 68 1.47 15.06 -7.89
C LYS A 68 1.78 14.41 -9.24
N VAL A 69 3.05 14.33 -9.64
CA VAL A 69 3.46 13.62 -10.86
C VAL A 69 3.10 12.14 -10.76
N VAL A 70 3.40 11.50 -9.63
CA VAL A 70 3.02 10.10 -9.37
C VAL A 70 1.51 9.93 -9.46
N ARG A 71 0.73 10.83 -8.83
CA ARG A 71 -0.74 10.80 -8.91
C ARG A 71 -1.24 10.87 -10.35
N MET A 72 -0.65 11.72 -11.17
CA MET A 72 -1.02 11.86 -12.57
C MET A 72 -0.74 10.59 -13.37
N ALA A 73 0.39 9.92 -13.13
CA ALA A 73 0.72 8.65 -13.77
C ALA A 73 -0.24 7.53 -13.34
N LEU A 74 -0.49 7.38 -12.04
CA LEU A 74 -1.45 6.41 -11.50
C LEU A 74 -2.85 6.57 -12.09
N ARG A 75 -3.37 7.80 -12.13
CA ARG A 75 -4.71 8.07 -12.68
C ARG A 75 -4.83 7.75 -14.18
N LYS A 76 -3.71 7.71 -14.90
CA LYS A 76 -3.64 7.32 -16.30
C LYS A 76 -3.45 5.81 -16.50
N GLY A 77 -3.21 5.05 -15.42
CA GLY A 77 -2.79 3.65 -15.51
C GLY A 77 -1.36 3.47 -16.04
N ASP A 78 -0.54 4.52 -16.00
CA ASP A 78 0.86 4.48 -16.43
C ASP A 78 1.73 3.91 -15.31
N GLU A 79 1.86 2.58 -15.29
CA GLU A 79 2.64 1.87 -14.26
C GLU A 79 4.13 2.23 -14.33
N ALA A 80 4.70 2.39 -15.52
CA ALA A 80 6.11 2.75 -15.71
C ALA A 80 6.39 4.18 -15.23
N GLY A 81 5.51 5.13 -15.55
CA GLY A 81 5.59 6.50 -15.06
C GLY A 81 5.39 6.59 -13.54
N THR A 82 4.51 5.75 -12.98
CA THR A 82 4.32 5.66 -11.53
C THR A 82 5.59 5.16 -10.84
N TYR A 83 6.16 4.06 -11.34
CA TYR A 83 7.41 3.50 -10.84
C TYR A 83 8.57 4.51 -10.93
N ALA A 84 8.74 5.17 -12.09
CA ALA A 84 9.79 6.17 -12.27
C ALA A 84 9.58 7.38 -11.35
N GLY A 85 8.34 7.83 -11.20
CA GLY A 85 7.98 8.95 -10.33
C GLY A 85 8.23 8.67 -8.85
N MET A 86 7.92 7.46 -8.39
CA MET A 86 8.15 7.06 -7.00
C MET A 86 9.63 6.86 -6.68
N ASN A 87 10.40 6.20 -7.55
CA ASN A 87 11.85 6.09 -7.33
C ASN A 87 12.51 7.48 -7.33
N ARG A 88 12.07 8.40 -8.19
CA ARG A 88 12.55 9.79 -8.14
C ARG A 88 12.21 10.50 -6.83
N PHE A 89 11.03 10.25 -6.26
CA PHE A 89 10.67 10.77 -4.94
C PHE A 89 11.60 10.22 -3.85
N MET A 90 11.88 8.91 -3.88
CA MET A 90 12.81 8.25 -2.96
C MET A 90 14.24 8.78 -3.12
N ASP A 91 14.73 8.99 -4.35
CA ASP A 91 16.04 9.64 -4.60
C ASP A 91 16.14 11.02 -3.94
N MET A 92 15.07 11.83 -4.00
CA MET A 92 15.03 13.15 -3.39
C MET A 92 15.10 13.08 -1.86
N LEU A 93 14.50 12.05 -1.25
CA LEU A 93 14.58 11.83 0.19
C LEU A 93 15.98 11.37 0.59
N GLU A 94 16.53 10.37 -0.10
CA GLU A 94 17.88 9.83 0.15
C GLU A 94 18.96 10.91 0.06
N THR A 95 18.86 11.78 -0.96
CA THR A 95 19.82 12.88 -1.16
C THR A 95 19.51 14.12 -0.32
N ARG A 96 18.42 14.10 0.48
CA ARG A 96 17.95 15.24 1.30
C ARG A 96 17.81 16.51 0.48
N ALA A 97 17.32 16.35 -0.75
CA ALA A 97 17.16 17.44 -1.69
C ALA A 97 16.37 18.59 -1.06
N HIS A 98 16.75 19.83 -1.36
CA HIS A 98 16.04 21.01 -0.86
C HIS A 98 16.04 21.18 0.67
N GLY A 99 16.94 20.51 1.38
CA GLY A 99 17.33 20.86 2.74
C GLY A 99 16.34 20.41 3.82
N ILE A 100 15.57 19.35 3.60
CA ILE A 100 14.79 18.73 4.69
C ILE A 100 15.73 18.09 5.72
N PRO A 101 15.37 18.07 7.01
CA PRO A 101 16.20 17.45 8.04
C PRO A 101 16.43 15.96 7.75
N ALA A 102 17.62 15.46 8.10
CA ALA A 102 17.98 14.05 7.87
C ALA A 102 16.98 13.08 8.51
N ILE A 103 16.59 13.33 9.77
CA ILE A 103 15.63 12.50 10.50
C ILE A 103 14.26 12.43 9.80
N VAL A 104 13.80 13.55 9.22
CA VAL A 104 12.54 13.62 8.48
C VAL A 104 12.67 12.89 7.15
N ALA A 105 13.78 13.08 6.45
CA ALA A 105 14.06 12.42 5.18
C ALA A 105 14.09 10.89 5.35
N ASP A 106 14.83 10.41 6.34
CA ASP A 106 14.99 8.99 6.63
C ASP A 106 13.64 8.38 7.06
N TRP A 107 12.86 9.07 7.91
CA TRP A 107 11.52 8.61 8.28
C TRP A 107 10.55 8.52 7.09
N LEU A 108 10.51 9.55 6.23
CA LEU A 108 9.69 9.53 5.01
C LEU A 108 10.14 8.41 4.06
N PHE A 109 11.45 8.16 3.99
CA PHE A 109 12.04 7.10 3.18
C PHE A 109 11.57 5.73 3.64
N ASP A 110 11.67 5.45 4.95
CA ASP A 110 11.19 4.21 5.56
C ASP A 110 9.68 4.05 5.39
N TYR A 111 8.92 5.14 5.52
CA TYR A 111 7.47 5.13 5.33
C TYR A 111 7.08 4.74 3.89
N CYS A 112 7.89 5.08 2.88
CA CYS A 112 7.65 4.62 1.51
C CYS A 112 7.59 3.09 1.42
N TYR A 113 8.44 2.36 2.14
CA TYR A 113 8.42 0.89 2.16
C TYR A 113 7.17 0.32 2.81
N LEU A 114 6.59 1.04 3.77
CA LEU A 114 5.42 0.58 4.50
C LEU A 114 4.14 0.70 3.67
N VAL A 115 3.97 1.81 2.95
CA VAL A 115 2.69 2.12 2.30
C VAL A 115 2.70 1.95 0.79
N THR A 116 3.85 2.09 0.13
CA THR A 116 3.92 2.03 -1.33
C THR A 116 3.91 0.57 -1.81
N PRO A 117 3.02 0.20 -2.75
CA PRO A 117 3.05 -1.12 -3.36
C PRO A 117 4.44 -1.44 -3.94
N ALA A 118 4.97 -2.62 -3.65
CA ALA A 118 6.32 -3.03 -4.05
C ALA A 118 6.58 -2.95 -5.56
N LYS A 119 5.54 -3.00 -6.40
CA LYS A 119 5.67 -2.81 -7.86
C LYS A 119 6.09 -1.40 -8.29
N TYR A 120 5.97 -0.39 -7.43
CA TYR A 120 6.23 1.00 -7.76
C TYR A 120 7.53 1.55 -7.15
N HIS A 121 8.32 0.75 -6.45
CA HIS A 121 9.63 1.16 -5.94
C HIS A 121 10.63 0.01 -5.97
N ASP A 122 11.90 0.35 -6.12
CA ASP A 122 12.99 -0.63 -6.17
C ASP A 122 13.63 -0.77 -4.77
N ILE A 123 13.17 -1.77 -4.02
CA ILE A 123 13.68 -2.05 -2.68
C ILE A 123 15.20 -2.26 -2.70
N SER A 124 15.73 -2.91 -3.75
CA SER A 124 17.14 -3.27 -3.88
C SER A 124 18.05 -2.07 -4.17
N ARG A 125 17.51 -0.98 -4.69
CA ARG A 125 18.29 0.20 -5.11
C ARG A 125 18.75 1.07 -3.94
N HIS A 126 18.03 1.02 -2.82
CA HIS A 126 18.22 1.97 -1.73
C HIS A 126 18.46 1.32 -0.37
N HIS A 127 19.06 0.13 -0.35
CA HIS A 127 19.49 -0.49 0.91
C HIS A 127 20.43 0.46 1.66
N GLN A 128 19.92 0.94 2.79
CA GLN A 128 20.58 1.73 3.81
C GLN A 128 21.98 1.18 4.04
N LYS A 129 23.02 1.98 3.73
CA LYS A 129 24.38 1.69 4.19
C LYS A 129 24.35 1.80 5.71
N VAL A 130 24.38 0.65 6.37
CA VAL A 130 24.72 0.46 7.78
C VAL A 130 26.01 1.18 8.14
#